data_AF-A0A2V3HL48-F1
#
_entry.id   AF-A0A2V3HL48-F1
#
_cell.length_a   1.000
_cell.length_b   1.000
_cell.length_c   1.000
_cell.angle_alpha   90.00
_cell.angle_beta   90.00
_cell.angle_gamma   90.00
#
_symmetry.space_group_name_H-M   'P 1'
#
loop_
_entity.id
_entity.type
_entity.pdbx_description
1 polymer ?
#
loop_
_entity_poly.entity_id
_entity_poly.type
_entity_poly.pdbx_seq_one_letter_code
_entity_poly.pdbx_strand_id
1 'polypeptide(L)'
;MVLFTPAFLLFLRTIAPVEEQLEERKLYLACGGGTIFGTIAEALILVGGFDQPSPEVGYASLMFVTPALLLLLLWLGLRLRTFRDSRHAAFYAAGFGLFFGAAHEFWKLLVLEARLGGELPFPGGLLDAWFGVAAMVLLGGMALHLMPALQRDSGVRTAARLALLYLALGFLRITAIERPEPAIDAATALAFAAAAAATYQRGAAALVEQGVEVGREAAKD
;
A
#
# COMPACT_ATOMS: atom_id res chain seq x y z
N MET A 1 4.76 -9.94 11.87
CA MET A 1 3.40 -9.86 12.48
C MET A 1 2.93 -8.44 12.68
N VAL A 2 3.78 -7.52 13.19
CA VAL A 2 3.42 -6.15 13.56
C VAL A 2 2.72 -5.34 12.45
N LEU A 3 2.99 -5.58 11.16
CA LEU A 3 2.33 -4.88 10.04
C LEU A 3 1.11 -5.62 9.45
N PHE A 4 1.05 -6.95 9.58
CA PHE A 4 -0.11 -7.70 9.07
C PHE A 4 -1.33 -7.56 9.97
N THR A 5 -1.14 -7.46 11.30
CA THR A 5 -2.24 -7.21 12.25
C THR A 5 -2.99 -5.89 11.96
N PRO A 6 -2.33 -4.72 11.86
CA PRO A 6 -3.04 -3.47 11.56
C PRO A 6 -3.62 -3.47 10.14
N ALA A 7 -2.96 -4.08 9.14
CA ALA A 7 -3.55 -4.30 7.82
C ALA A 7 -4.87 -5.07 7.93
N PHE A 8 -4.86 -6.19 8.65
CA PHE A 8 -6.04 -7.03 8.82
C PHE A 8 -7.17 -6.31 9.59
N LEU A 9 -6.85 -5.60 10.67
CA LEU A 9 -7.85 -4.84 11.44
C LEU A 9 -8.49 -3.71 10.62
N LEU A 10 -7.68 -2.96 9.86
CA LEU A 10 -8.21 -1.94 8.94
C LEU A 10 -9.08 -2.57 7.86
N PHE A 11 -8.65 -3.71 7.33
CA PHE A 11 -9.41 -4.44 6.34
C PHE A 11 -10.77 -4.91 6.87
N LEU A 12 -10.80 -5.55 8.04
CA LEU A 12 -12.04 -5.96 8.72
C LEU A 12 -12.99 -4.77 8.90
N ARG A 13 -12.46 -3.63 9.37
CA ARG A 13 -13.24 -2.40 9.50
C ARG A 13 -13.82 -1.91 8.17
N THR A 14 -13.08 -2.08 7.07
CA THR A 14 -13.52 -1.65 5.74
C THR A 14 -14.61 -2.56 5.17
N ILE A 15 -14.59 -3.86 5.47
CA ILE A 15 -15.57 -4.81 4.93
C ILE A 15 -16.81 -4.99 5.82
N ALA A 16 -16.75 -4.60 7.10
CA ALA A 16 -17.85 -4.73 8.06
C ALA A 16 -19.24 -4.31 7.54
N PRO A 17 -19.40 -3.24 6.71
CA PRO A 17 -20.72 -2.86 6.19
C PRO A 17 -21.36 -3.87 5.22
N VAL A 18 -20.58 -4.79 4.64
CA VAL A 18 -21.01 -5.69 3.57
C VAL A 18 -20.50 -7.13 3.75
N GLU A 19 -20.03 -7.47 4.95
CA GLU A 19 -19.34 -8.75 5.22
C GLU A 19 -20.16 -9.97 4.80
N GLU A 20 -21.44 -10.01 5.17
CA GLU A 20 -22.36 -11.12 4.84
C GLU A 20 -22.60 -11.29 3.33
N GLN A 21 -22.35 -10.26 2.53
CA GLN A 21 -22.59 -10.24 1.09
C GLN A 21 -21.32 -10.56 0.27
N LEU A 22 -20.16 -10.61 0.92
CA LEU A 22 -18.87 -10.83 0.26
C LEU A 22 -18.60 -12.31 0.04
N GLU A 23 -18.07 -12.64 -1.14
CA GLU A 23 -17.54 -13.99 -1.37
C GLU A 23 -16.20 -14.17 -0.63
N GLU A 24 -16.20 -14.93 0.46
CA GLU A 24 -15.03 -15.20 1.30
C GLU A 24 -13.82 -15.71 0.51
N ARG A 25 -14.03 -16.60 -0.46
CA ARG A 25 -12.95 -17.15 -1.28
C ARG A 25 -12.16 -16.06 -2.01
N LYS A 26 -12.86 -15.09 -2.60
CA LYS A 26 -12.22 -13.97 -3.31
C LYS A 26 -11.54 -13.01 -2.33
N LEU A 27 -12.08 -12.87 -1.13
CA LEU A 27 -11.51 -12.09 -0.04
C LEU A 27 -10.12 -12.62 0.34
N TYR A 28 -10.02 -13.90 0.67
CA TYR A 28 -8.76 -14.55 1.02
C TYR A 28 -7.77 -14.52 -0.14
N LEU A 29 -8.26 -14.71 -1.37
CA LEU A 29 -7.43 -14.61 -2.56
C LEU A 29 -6.88 -13.19 -2.77
N ALA A 30 -7.65 -12.15 -2.45
CA ALA A 30 -7.19 -10.77 -2.54
C ALA A 30 -6.10 -10.47 -1.50
N CYS A 31 -6.29 -10.88 -0.24
CA CYS A 31 -5.28 -10.70 0.81
C CYS A 31 -3.99 -11.50 0.53
N GLY A 32 -4.14 -12.76 0.12
CA GLY A 32 -3.02 -13.62 -0.27
C GLY A 32 -2.31 -13.09 -1.52
N GLY A 33 -3.08 -12.66 -2.53
CA GLY A 33 -2.56 -12.03 -3.73
C GLY A 33 -1.76 -10.77 -3.42
N GLY A 34 -2.28 -9.88 -2.58
CA GLY A 34 -1.58 -8.68 -2.11
C GLY A 34 -0.23 -9.06 -1.48
N THR A 35 -0.24 -10.02 -0.56
CA THR A 35 0.98 -10.50 0.11
C THR A 35 2.03 -11.05 -0.88
N ILE A 36 1.59 -11.85 -1.85
CA ILE A 36 2.48 -12.44 -2.87
C ILE A 36 3.07 -11.33 -3.76
N PHE A 37 2.24 -10.44 -4.30
CA PHE A 37 2.70 -9.37 -5.18
C PHE A 37 3.60 -8.37 -4.45
N GLY A 38 3.31 -8.04 -3.19
CA GLY A 38 4.17 -7.18 -2.36
C GLY A 38 5.51 -7.83 -2.06
N THR A 39 5.53 -9.15 -1.82
CA THR A 39 6.78 -9.92 -1.65
C THR A 39 7.59 -9.97 -2.94
N ILE A 40 6.96 -10.20 -4.09
CA ILE A 40 7.64 -10.17 -5.40
C ILE A 40 8.24 -8.78 -5.64
N ALA A 41 7.49 -7.72 -5.34
CA ALA A 41 7.98 -6.35 -5.50
C ALA A 41 9.25 -6.12 -4.70
N GLU A 42 9.23 -6.51 -3.42
CA GLU A 42 10.40 -6.32 -2.56
C GLU A 42 11.56 -7.23 -2.93
N ALA A 43 11.30 -8.48 -3.34
CA ALA A 43 12.34 -9.38 -3.83
C ALA A 43 13.05 -8.78 -5.05
N LEU A 44 12.32 -8.17 -5.99
CA LEU A 44 12.92 -7.48 -7.14
C LEU A 44 13.74 -6.26 -6.72
N ILE A 45 13.29 -5.52 -5.70
CA ILE A 45 14.01 -4.34 -5.18
C ILE A 45 15.34 -4.76 -4.54
N LEU A 46 15.30 -5.77 -3.67
CA LEU A 46 16.47 -6.27 -2.95
C LEU A 46 17.46 -6.99 -3.87
N VAL A 47 16.98 -7.89 -4.74
CA VAL A 47 17.84 -8.62 -5.71
C VAL A 47 18.40 -7.69 -6.76
N GLY A 48 17.64 -6.67 -7.17
CA GLY A 48 18.10 -5.63 -8.08
C GLY A 48 19.14 -4.67 -7.47
N GLY A 49 19.39 -4.76 -6.15
CA GLY A 49 20.30 -3.87 -5.43
C GLY A 49 19.85 -2.41 -5.42
N PHE A 50 18.55 -2.15 -5.65
CA PHE A 50 18.03 -0.79 -5.70
C PHE A 50 17.97 -0.14 -4.31
N ASP A 51 18.12 -0.92 -3.24
CA ASP A 51 18.23 -0.44 -1.85
C ASP A 51 19.62 0.12 -1.51
N GLN A 52 20.62 -0.08 -2.39
CA GLN A 52 22.00 0.32 -2.14
C GLN A 52 22.32 1.68 -2.78
N PRO A 53 23.01 2.58 -2.04
CA PRO A 53 23.44 3.85 -2.61
C PRO A 53 24.53 3.63 -3.67
N SER A 54 24.35 4.24 -4.84
CA SER A 54 25.39 4.32 -5.87
C SER A 54 26.41 5.43 -5.53
N PRO A 55 27.71 5.24 -5.79
CA PRO A 55 28.73 6.27 -5.60
C PRO A 55 28.50 7.54 -6.44
N GLU A 56 27.85 7.41 -7.59
CA GLU A 56 27.69 8.51 -8.56
C GLU A 56 26.34 9.23 -8.44
N VAL A 57 25.28 8.49 -8.12
CA VAL A 57 23.89 8.99 -8.14
C VAL A 57 23.13 8.78 -6.83
N GLY A 58 23.83 8.36 -5.76
CA GLY A 58 23.24 8.15 -4.44
C GLY A 58 22.08 7.16 -4.49
N TYR A 59 20.96 7.51 -3.87
CA TYR A 59 19.75 6.68 -3.81
C TYR A 59 18.79 6.89 -5.00
N ALA A 60 19.25 7.39 -6.15
CA ALA A 60 18.38 7.66 -7.30
C ALA A 60 17.59 6.43 -7.78
N SER A 61 18.20 5.24 -7.79
CA SER A 61 17.51 3.98 -8.10
C SER A 61 16.32 3.73 -7.16
N LEU A 62 16.53 3.90 -5.85
CA LEU A 62 15.50 3.78 -4.83
C LEU A 62 14.42 4.85 -4.97
N MET A 63 14.77 6.07 -5.39
CA MET A 63 13.82 7.16 -5.59
C MET A 63 12.90 6.92 -6.79
N PHE A 64 13.41 6.42 -7.92
CA PHE A 64 12.63 6.34 -9.16
C PHE A 64 12.09 4.94 -9.45
N VAL A 65 12.92 3.90 -9.29
CA VAL A 65 12.58 2.54 -9.72
C VAL A 65 11.60 1.90 -8.75
N THR A 66 11.83 2.07 -7.44
CA THR A 66 11.00 1.44 -6.41
C THR A 66 9.53 1.92 -6.47
N PRO A 67 9.22 3.24 -6.49
CA PRO A 67 7.85 3.69 -6.67
C PRO A 67 7.18 3.19 -7.95
N ALA A 68 7.92 3.18 -9.07
CA ALA A 68 7.40 2.71 -10.35
C ALA A 68 7.07 1.20 -10.31
N LEU A 69 7.97 0.39 -9.75
CA LEU A 69 7.83 -1.06 -9.66
C LEU A 69 6.68 -1.46 -8.72
N LEU A 70 6.57 -0.81 -7.57
CA LEU A 70 5.49 -1.06 -6.61
C LEU A 70 4.12 -0.76 -7.22
N LEU A 71 4.00 0.36 -7.93
CA LEU A 71 2.74 0.74 -8.55
C LEU A 71 2.41 -0.11 -9.78
N LEU A 72 3.42 -0.53 -10.54
CA LEU A 72 3.22 -1.48 -11.64
C LEU A 72 2.65 -2.80 -11.13
N LEU A 73 3.22 -3.35 -10.06
CA LEU A 73 2.77 -4.63 -9.49
C LEU A 73 1.43 -4.51 -8.78
N LEU A 74 1.19 -3.40 -8.06
CA LEU A 74 -0.12 -3.09 -7.48
C LEU A 74 -1.18 -3.01 -8.59
N TRP A 75 -0.89 -2.28 -9.68
CA TRP A 75 -1.79 -2.16 -10.82
C TRP A 75 -2.04 -3.50 -11.51
N LEU A 76 -1.00 -4.30 -11.73
CA LEU A 76 -1.10 -5.61 -12.37
C LEU A 76 -1.97 -6.56 -11.54
N GLY A 77 -1.76 -6.60 -10.22
CA GLY A 77 -2.54 -7.43 -9.31
C GLY A 77 -4.02 -7.04 -9.27
N LEU A 78 -4.32 -5.73 -9.23
CA LEU A 78 -5.71 -5.25 -9.24
C LEU A 78 -6.39 -5.42 -10.61
N ARG A 79 -5.63 -5.49 -11.70
CA ARG A 79 -6.16 -5.68 -13.06
C ARG A 79 -6.60 -7.12 -13.34
N LEU A 80 -6.27 -8.08 -12.47
CA LEU A 80 -6.72 -9.46 -12.61
C LEU A 80 -8.26 -9.53 -12.69
N ARG A 81 -8.78 -10.16 -13.76
CA ARG A 81 -10.23 -10.24 -14.03
C ARG A 81 -11.02 -10.79 -12.85
N THR A 82 -10.43 -11.74 -12.11
CA THR A 82 -11.00 -12.37 -10.91
C THR A 82 -11.48 -11.35 -9.87
N PHE A 83 -10.79 -10.22 -9.72
CA PHE A 83 -11.16 -9.17 -8.77
C PHE A 83 -11.89 -8.02 -9.45
N ARG A 84 -11.37 -7.57 -10.59
CA ARG A 84 -11.85 -6.36 -11.27
C ARG A 84 -13.31 -6.47 -11.71
N ASP A 85 -13.74 -7.63 -12.18
CA ASP A 85 -15.06 -7.80 -12.78
C ASP A 85 -16.11 -8.26 -11.72
N SER A 86 -15.75 -8.27 -10.43
CA SER A 86 -16.65 -8.62 -9.34
C SER A 86 -17.49 -7.42 -8.86
N ARG A 87 -18.72 -7.70 -8.40
CA ARG A 87 -19.61 -6.71 -7.75
C ARG A 87 -18.93 -5.95 -6.60
N HIS A 88 -18.07 -6.63 -5.84
CA HIS A 88 -17.39 -6.08 -4.67
C HIS A 88 -15.90 -5.79 -4.91
N ALA A 89 -15.50 -5.57 -6.17
CA ALA A 89 -14.10 -5.39 -6.57
C ALA A 89 -13.31 -4.40 -5.71
N ALA A 90 -13.95 -3.29 -5.32
CA ALA A 90 -13.32 -2.24 -4.56
C ALA A 90 -13.01 -2.66 -3.10
N PHE A 91 -13.83 -3.55 -2.49
CA PHE A 91 -13.51 -4.16 -1.20
C PHE A 91 -12.33 -5.14 -1.31
N TYR A 92 -12.29 -5.94 -2.37
CA TYR A 92 -11.13 -6.81 -2.64
C TYR A 92 -9.86 -6.00 -2.89
N ALA A 93 -9.96 -4.84 -3.55
CA ALA A 93 -8.84 -3.94 -3.75
C ALA A 93 -8.28 -3.39 -2.44
N ALA A 94 -9.15 -3.08 -1.46
CA ALA A 94 -8.72 -2.66 -0.13
C ALA A 94 -7.82 -3.71 0.53
N GLY A 95 -8.29 -4.97 0.54
CA GLY A 95 -7.54 -6.11 1.08
C GLY A 95 -6.24 -6.34 0.32
N PHE A 96 -6.31 -6.37 -1.01
CA PHE A 96 -5.12 -6.52 -1.84
C PHE A 96 -4.07 -5.43 -1.54
N GLY A 97 -4.45 -4.16 -1.53
CA GLY A 97 -3.53 -3.04 -1.31
C GLY A 97 -2.93 -3.00 0.09
N LEU A 98 -3.73 -3.24 1.12
CA LEU A 98 -3.25 -3.27 2.52
C LEU A 98 -2.23 -4.39 2.74
N PHE A 99 -2.53 -5.60 2.26
CA PHE A 99 -1.63 -6.75 2.40
C PHE A 99 -0.40 -6.65 1.47
N PHE A 100 -0.54 -6.02 0.31
CA PHE A 100 0.59 -5.65 -0.55
C PHE A 100 1.56 -4.71 0.18
N GLY A 101 1.04 -3.64 0.77
CA GLY A 101 1.87 -2.70 1.54
C GLY A 101 2.46 -3.32 2.80
N ALA A 102 1.69 -4.13 3.52
CA ALA A 102 2.17 -4.84 4.70
C ALA A 102 3.32 -5.80 4.36
N ALA A 103 3.21 -6.55 3.27
CA ALA A 103 4.26 -7.45 2.82
C ALA A 103 5.53 -6.68 2.39
N HIS A 104 5.37 -5.62 1.61
CA HIS A 104 6.48 -4.77 1.19
C HIS A 104 7.28 -4.23 2.37
N GLU A 105 6.60 -3.63 3.35
CA GLU A 105 7.25 -3.02 4.51
C GLU A 105 7.73 -4.06 5.54
N PHE A 106 7.08 -5.23 5.62
CA PHE A 106 7.53 -6.33 6.47
C PHE A 106 8.93 -6.80 6.11
N TRP A 107 9.19 -7.01 4.82
CA TRP A 107 10.50 -7.46 4.34
C TRP A 107 11.61 -6.42 4.60
N LYS A 108 11.32 -5.13 4.43
CA LYS A 108 12.27 -4.05 4.78
C LYS A 108 12.65 -4.08 6.25
N LEU A 109 11.67 -4.16 7.14
CA LEU A 109 11.91 -4.21 8.58
C LEU A 109 12.69 -5.48 8.97
N LEU A 110 12.37 -6.62 8.36
CA LEU A 110 13.06 -7.89 8.61
C LEU A 110 14.54 -7.82 8.19
N VAL A 111 14.83 -7.25 7.01
CA VAL A 111 16.20 -7.05 6.53
C VAL A 111 16.95 -6.07 7.44
N LEU A 112 16.29 -4.98 7.86
CA LEU A 112 16.88 -3.99 8.76
C LEU A 112 17.23 -4.61 10.13
N GLU A 113 16.31 -5.36 10.73
CA GLU A 113 16.51 -6.09 11.98
C GLU A 113 17.68 -7.09 11.87
N ALA A 114 17.74 -7.84 10.77
CA ALA A 114 18.83 -8.78 10.51
C ALA A 114 20.20 -8.07 10.38
N ARG A 115 20.25 -6.88 9.76
CA ARG A 115 21.48 -6.08 9.64
C ARG A 115 21.94 -5.48 10.96
N LEU A 116 21.00 -5.21 11.88
CA LEU A 116 21.26 -4.56 13.17
C LEU A 116 21.47 -5.56 14.32
N GLY A 117 21.56 -6.85 14.04
CA GLY A 117 21.85 -7.88 15.04
C GLY A 117 20.64 -8.35 15.85
N GLY A 118 19.42 -8.16 15.33
CA GLY A 118 18.19 -8.73 15.90
C GLY A 118 17.34 -7.77 16.73
N GLU A 119 17.74 -6.50 16.90
CA GLU A 119 16.92 -5.49 17.58
C GLU A 119 16.88 -4.18 16.77
N LEU A 120 15.69 -3.60 16.66
CA LEU A 120 15.52 -2.27 16.05
C LEU A 120 15.88 -1.19 17.09
N PRO A 121 16.84 -0.30 16.80
CA PRO A 121 17.34 0.68 17.76
C PRO A 121 16.26 1.71 18.10
N PHE A 122 15.95 1.88 19.38
CA PHE A 122 15.07 2.96 19.83
C PHE A 122 15.85 4.29 19.91
N PRO A 123 15.33 5.43 19.42
CA PRO A 123 13.98 5.67 18.89
C PRO A 123 13.79 5.44 17.37
N GLY A 124 14.86 5.20 16.60
CA GLY A 124 14.80 5.08 15.13
C GLY A 124 13.87 3.98 14.61
N GLY A 125 13.87 2.83 15.26
CA GLY A 125 13.00 1.69 14.93
C GLY A 125 11.51 1.99 15.09
N LEU A 126 11.12 2.91 15.99
CA LEU A 126 9.73 3.33 16.12
C LEU A 126 9.30 4.18 14.92
N LEU A 127 10.20 5.04 14.43
CA LEU A 127 9.97 5.87 13.26
C LEU A 127 9.88 5.01 12.00
N ASP A 128 10.73 3.98 11.86
CA ASP A 128 10.67 3.03 10.75
C ASP A 128 9.38 2.19 10.77
N ALA A 129 8.95 1.74 11.94
CA ALA A 129 7.67 1.05 12.09
C ALA A 129 6.49 1.98 11.72
N TRP A 130 6.54 3.25 12.12
CA TRP A 130 5.53 4.25 11.74
C TRP A 130 5.48 4.45 10.22
N PHE A 131 6.64 4.59 9.57
CA PHE A 131 6.71 4.68 8.12
C PHE A 131 6.14 3.44 7.44
N GLY A 132 6.45 2.24 7.97
CA GLY A 132 5.88 1.00 7.47
C GLY A 132 4.35 0.96 7.55
N VAL A 133 3.77 1.39 8.68
CA VAL A 133 2.31 1.50 8.83
C VAL A 133 1.72 2.54 7.88
N ALA A 134 2.34 3.72 7.77
CA ALA A 134 1.85 4.77 6.88
C ALA A 134 1.90 4.36 5.40
N ALA A 135 3.00 3.73 4.96
CA ALA A 135 3.14 3.20 3.61
C ALA A 135 2.13 2.07 3.32
N MET A 136 1.91 1.18 4.28
CA MET A 136 0.88 0.14 4.19
C MET A 136 -0.52 0.74 3.97
N VAL A 137 -0.91 1.72 4.80
CA VAL A 137 -2.22 2.40 4.66
C VAL A 137 -2.31 3.16 3.34
N LEU A 138 -1.22 3.82 2.92
CA LEU A 138 -1.16 4.54 1.65
C LEU A 138 -1.38 3.62 0.46
N LEU A 139 -0.71 2.46 0.41
CA LEU A 139 -0.86 1.49 -0.67
C LEU A 139 -2.26 0.86 -0.68
N GLY A 140 -2.85 0.61 0.50
CA GLY A 140 -4.26 0.27 0.64
C GLY A 140 -5.19 1.34 0.07
N GLY A 141 -4.94 2.61 0.40
CA GLY A 141 -5.70 3.76 -0.11
C GLY A 141 -5.57 3.90 -1.62
N MET A 142 -4.36 3.76 -2.16
CA MET A 142 -4.11 3.77 -3.59
C MET A 142 -4.91 2.69 -4.33
N ALA A 143 -4.97 1.48 -3.78
CA ALA A 143 -5.76 0.39 -4.37
C ALA A 143 -7.26 0.72 -4.42
N LEU A 144 -7.80 1.37 -3.38
CA LEU A 144 -9.19 1.82 -3.33
C LEU A 144 -9.54 2.84 -4.43
N HIS A 145 -8.60 3.73 -4.77
CA HIS A 145 -8.79 4.68 -5.87
C HIS A 145 -8.56 4.03 -7.24
N LEU A 146 -7.63 3.07 -7.30
CA LEU A 146 -7.21 2.47 -8.56
C LEU A 146 -8.24 1.47 -9.10
N MET A 147 -8.85 0.65 -8.25
CA MET A 147 -9.84 -0.34 -8.70
C MET A 147 -11.05 0.25 -9.46
N PRO A 148 -11.78 1.25 -8.91
CA PRO A 148 -12.90 1.85 -9.64
C PRO A 148 -12.42 2.63 -10.87
N ALA A 149 -11.16 3.08 -10.90
CA ALA A 149 -10.58 3.65 -12.10
C ALA A 149 -10.22 2.58 -13.15
N LEU A 150 -9.87 1.35 -12.76
CA LEU A 150 -9.60 0.22 -13.66
C LEU A 150 -10.87 -0.39 -14.26
N GLN A 151 -12.00 -0.28 -13.55
CA GLN A 151 -13.32 -0.62 -14.07
C GLN A 151 -13.84 0.43 -15.06
N ARG A 152 -13.26 1.62 -15.06
CA ARG A 152 -13.54 2.72 -16.00
C ARG A 152 -12.37 2.85 -16.97
N ASP A 153 -12.53 3.61 -18.05
CA ASP A 153 -11.41 3.89 -18.98
C ASP A 153 -10.42 4.95 -18.45
N SER A 154 -10.34 5.14 -17.12
CA SER A 154 -9.50 6.15 -16.47
C SER A 154 -8.33 5.57 -15.66
N GLY A 155 -8.15 4.25 -15.68
CA GLY A 155 -7.18 3.54 -14.84
C GLY A 155 -5.73 4.04 -14.98
N VAL A 156 -5.26 4.29 -16.21
CA VAL A 156 -3.90 4.81 -16.45
C VAL A 156 -3.72 6.20 -15.85
N ARG A 157 -4.72 7.08 -15.99
CA ARG A 157 -4.66 8.45 -15.47
C ARG A 157 -4.60 8.45 -13.95
N THR A 158 -5.41 7.63 -13.30
CA THR A 158 -5.39 7.49 -11.83
C THR A 158 -4.08 6.87 -11.36
N ALA A 159 -3.61 5.80 -11.99
CA ALA A 159 -2.32 5.19 -11.68
C ALA A 159 -1.18 6.21 -11.77
N ALA A 160 -1.13 7.02 -12.83
CA ALA A 160 -0.11 8.06 -13.00
C ALA A 160 -0.17 9.12 -11.88
N ARG A 161 -1.36 9.55 -11.46
CA ARG A 161 -1.51 10.50 -10.34
C ARG A 161 -1.02 9.90 -9.01
N LEU A 162 -1.36 8.65 -8.74
CA LEU A 162 -0.90 7.94 -7.55
C LEU A 162 0.62 7.70 -7.61
N ALA A 163 1.17 7.50 -8.82
CA ALA A 163 2.62 7.42 -9.04
C ALA A 163 3.35 8.70 -8.72
N LEU A 164 2.84 9.85 -9.16
CA LEU A 164 3.41 11.13 -8.81
C LEU A 164 3.36 11.37 -7.30
N LEU A 165 2.25 11.00 -6.64
CA LEU A 165 2.14 11.10 -5.17
C LEU A 165 3.18 10.22 -4.48
N TYR A 166 3.28 8.95 -4.85
CA TYR A 166 4.20 8.01 -4.20
C TYR A 166 5.66 8.36 -4.48
N LEU A 167 5.97 8.86 -5.67
CA LEU A 167 7.29 9.38 -6.03
C LEU A 167 7.67 10.58 -5.17
N ALA A 168 6.78 11.56 -5.00
CA ALA A 168 7.03 12.73 -4.17
C ALA A 168 7.27 12.35 -2.70
N LEU A 169 6.50 11.39 -2.18
CA LEU A 169 6.70 10.86 -0.83
C LEU A 169 8.01 10.06 -0.72
N GLY A 170 8.32 9.23 -1.72
CA GLY A 170 9.59 8.51 -1.80
C GLY A 170 10.78 9.46 -1.76
N PHE A 171 10.73 10.56 -2.52
CA PHE A 171 11.75 11.61 -2.49
C PHE A 171 11.94 12.20 -1.09
N LEU A 172 10.86 12.54 -0.39
CA LEU A 172 10.94 13.03 1.00
C LEU A 172 11.58 12.00 1.93
N ARG A 173 11.19 10.71 1.81
CA ARG A 173 11.75 9.63 2.63
C ARG A 173 13.24 9.45 2.40
N ILE A 174 13.69 9.45 1.14
CA ILE A 174 15.12 9.30 0.84
C ILE A 174 15.90 10.54 1.30
N THR A 175 15.33 11.74 1.15
CA THR A 175 15.94 12.98 1.66
C THR A 175 16.15 12.90 3.17
N ALA A 176 15.16 12.40 3.91
CA ALA A 176 15.25 12.20 5.36
C ALA A 176 16.34 11.18 5.75
N ILE A 177 16.53 10.12 4.95
CA ILE A 177 17.60 9.13 5.15
C ILE A 177 18.99 9.74 4.87
N GLU A 178 19.13 10.50 3.78
CA GLU A 178 20.40 11.14 3.41
C GLU A 178 20.78 12.28 4.37
N ARG A 179 19.78 12.97 4.95
CA ARG A 179 19.97 14.10 5.86
C ARG A 179 19.07 13.92 7.10
N PRO A 180 19.52 13.12 8.08
CA PRO A 180 18.75 12.88 9.29
C PRO A 180 18.73 14.15 10.16
N GLU A 181 17.69 14.95 9.98
CA GLU A 181 17.38 16.13 10.78
C GLU A 181 15.98 15.96 11.37
N PRO A 182 15.78 16.21 12.69
CA PRO A 182 14.48 15.98 13.35
C PRO A 182 13.30 16.68 12.67
N ALA A 183 13.53 17.88 12.09
CA ALA A 183 12.51 18.63 11.39
C ALA A 183 12.12 17.97 10.04
N ILE A 184 13.10 17.44 9.30
CA ILE A 184 12.89 16.76 8.01
C ILE A 184 12.21 15.41 8.26
N ASP A 185 12.63 14.67 9.28
CA ASP A 185 12.03 13.40 9.69
C ASP A 185 10.56 13.58 10.09
N ALA A 186 10.26 14.57 10.92
CA ALA A 186 8.91 14.89 11.35
C ALA A 186 8.01 15.33 10.18
N ALA A 187 8.51 16.23 9.32
CA ALA A 187 7.77 16.69 8.14
C ALA A 187 7.47 15.51 7.18
N THR A 188 8.44 14.62 6.99
CA THR A 188 8.28 13.44 6.14
C THR A 188 7.29 12.45 6.72
N ALA A 189 7.37 12.16 8.03
CA ALA A 189 6.42 11.29 8.72
C ALA A 189 4.99 11.84 8.67
N LEU A 190 4.82 13.16 8.84
CA LEU A 190 3.53 13.83 8.73
C LEU A 190 2.99 13.78 7.29
N ALA A 191 3.83 14.00 6.27
CA ALA A 191 3.43 13.93 4.88
C ALA A 191 2.93 12.52 4.50
N PHE A 192 3.66 11.48 4.93
CA PHE A 192 3.23 10.09 4.72
C PHE A 192 1.91 9.79 5.44
N ALA A 193 1.80 10.17 6.72
CA ALA A 193 0.58 9.93 7.49
C ALA A 193 -0.63 10.66 6.88
N ALA A 194 -0.46 11.92 6.47
CA ALA A 194 -1.51 12.71 5.85
C ALA A 194 -1.93 12.13 4.49
N ALA A 195 -0.99 11.74 3.64
CA ALA A 195 -1.28 11.13 2.36
C ALA A 195 -1.97 9.77 2.53
N ALA A 196 -1.50 8.94 3.47
CA ALA A 196 -2.08 7.65 3.79
C ALA A 196 -3.52 7.79 4.30
N ALA A 197 -3.74 8.69 5.27
CA ALA A 197 -5.06 8.96 5.80
C ALA A 197 -6.00 9.53 4.72
N ALA A 198 -5.56 10.52 3.94
CA ALA A 198 -6.39 11.16 2.92
C ALA A 198 -6.78 10.19 1.80
N THR A 199 -5.85 9.39 1.31
CA THR A 199 -6.13 8.39 0.27
C THR A 199 -7.05 7.31 0.79
N TYR A 200 -6.74 6.74 1.96
CA TYR A 200 -7.52 5.65 2.54
C TYR A 200 -8.94 6.10 2.96
N GLN A 201 -9.07 7.20 3.69
CA GLN A 201 -10.37 7.70 4.15
C GLN A 201 -11.28 8.06 2.98
N ARG A 202 -10.77 8.75 1.95
CA ARG A 202 -11.58 9.09 0.76
C ARG A 202 -11.96 7.85 -0.03
N GLY A 203 -11.05 6.88 -0.15
CA GLY A 203 -11.34 5.61 -0.82
C GLY A 203 -12.38 4.80 -0.07
N ALA A 204 -12.26 4.71 1.25
CA ALA A 204 -13.19 3.99 2.11
C ALA A 204 -14.57 4.66 2.19
N ALA A 205 -14.64 5.99 2.18
CA ALA A 205 -15.92 6.70 2.11
C ALA A 205 -16.69 6.36 0.82
N ALA A 206 -16.00 6.31 -0.32
CA ALA A 206 -16.60 5.89 -1.59
C ALA A 206 -17.08 4.42 -1.56
N LEU A 207 -16.41 3.55 -0.80
CA LEU A 207 -16.87 2.17 -0.60
C LEU A 207 -18.17 2.09 0.20
N VAL A 208 -18.34 2.92 1.23
CA VAL A 208 -19.55 2.93 2.05
C VAL A 208 -20.76 3.29 1.20
N GLU A 209 -20.62 4.28 0.32
CA GLU A 209 -21.66 4.64 -0.65
C GLU A 209 -22.01 3.46 -1.56
N GLN A 210 -21.00 2.79 -2.13
CA GLN A 210 -21.20 1.61 -2.97
C GLN A 210 -21.84 0.43 -2.22
N GLY A 211 -21.45 0.18 -0.97
CA GLY A 211 -22.02 -0.89 -0.15
C GLY A 211 -23.49 -0.65 0.20
N VAL A 212 -23.88 0.61 0.44
CA VAL A 212 -25.29 0.99 0.65
C VAL A 212 -26.13 0.78 -0.61
N GLU A 213 -25.58 1.10 -1.78
CA GLU A 213 -26.27 0.85 -3.06
C GLU A 213 -26.45 -0.64 -3.33
N VAL A 214 -25.40 -1.44 -3.14
CA VAL A 214 -25.44 -2.90 -3.32
C VAL A 214 -26.44 -3.56 -2.36
N GLY A 215 -26.47 -3.15 -1.09
CA GLY A 215 -27.44 -3.67 -0.12
C GLY A 215 -28.89 -3.30 -0.46
N ARG A 216 -29.14 -2.13 -1.06
CA ARG A 216 -30.47 -1.73 -1.54
C ARG A 216 -30.95 -2.54 -2.75
N GLU A 217 -30.05 -2.91 -3.65
CA GLU A 217 -30.38 -3.79 -4.76
C GLU A 217 -30.70 -5.21 -4.28
N ALA A 218 -29.90 -5.74 -3.35
CA ALA A 218 -30.13 -7.09 -2.80
C ALA A 218 -31.45 -7.20 -2.01
N ALA A 219 -31.96 -6.10 -1.44
CA ALA A 219 -33.24 -6.10 -0.73
C ALA A 219 -34.48 -6.00 -1.66
N LYS A 220 -34.28 -5.85 -2.98
CA LYS A 220 -35.35 -5.78 -3.99
C LYS A 220 -35.60 -7.10 -4.72
N ASP A 221 -34.68 -8.05 -4.58
CA ASP A 221 -34.76 -9.41 -5.14
C ASP A 221 -35.32 -10.40 -4.08
#